data_AF-A0A851D7G3-F1
#
_entry.id   AF-A0A851D7G3-F1
#
_cell.length_a   1.000
_cell.length_b   1.000
_cell.length_c   1.000
_cell.angle_alpha   90.00
_cell.angle_beta   90.00
_cell.angle_gamma   90.00
#
_symmetry.space_group_name_H-M   'P 1'
#
loop_
_entity.id
_entity.type
_entity.pdbx_description
1 polymer ?
#
loop_
_entity_poly.entity_id
_entity_poly.type
_entity_poly.pdbx_seq_one_letter_code
_entity_poly.pdbx_strand_id
1 'polypeptide(L)'
;RQPTEVAWRYTEEGERVRVCLRSGRILPLPPLQRRDGVVPEQWIDGPKDTSVEDALDKTYSPSLKTFEEEIMEAMGIVETRRAKKSYWY
;
A
#
# COMPACT_ATOMS: atom_id res chain seq x y z
N ARG A 1 13.44 -37.28 3.30
CA ARG A 1 13.99 -35.92 3.12
C ARG A 1 15.50 -36.03 3.18
N GLN A 2 16.24 -35.45 2.23
CA GLN A 2 17.70 -35.47 2.21
C GLN A 2 18.20 -34.03 2.07
N PRO A 3 19.37 -33.68 2.65
CA PRO A 3 19.97 -32.37 2.49
C PRO A 3 20.23 -32.08 1.00
N THR A 4 20.09 -30.81 0.61
CA THR A 4 20.37 -30.33 -0.74
C THR A 4 20.84 -28.89 -0.71
N GLU A 5 21.71 -28.54 -1.66
CA GLU A 5 22.05 -27.16 -1.93
C GLU A 5 20.96 -26.46 -2.75
N VAL A 6 20.87 -25.15 -2.58
CA VAL A 6 19.81 -24.30 -3.12
C VAL A 6 20.41 -23.08 -3.78
N ALA A 7 19.90 -22.73 -4.95
CA ALA A 7 20.24 -21.49 -5.64
C ALA A 7 18.99 -20.62 -5.83
N TRP A 8 19.19 -19.30 -5.89
CA TRP A 8 18.15 -18.36 -6.26
C TRP A 8 18.03 -18.27 -7.79
N ARG A 9 16.82 -18.34 -8.31
CA ARG A 9 16.50 -18.16 -9.74
C ARG A 9 15.22 -17.34 -9.89
N TYR A 10 14.90 -16.95 -11.11
CA TYR A 10 13.65 -16.28 -11.45
C TYR A 10 12.77 -17.21 -12.30
N THR A 11 11.47 -17.18 -12.06
CA THR A 11 10.48 -17.78 -12.96
C THR A 11 10.29 -16.90 -14.20
N GLU A 12 9.59 -17.39 -15.22
CA GLU A 12 9.25 -16.61 -16.41
C GLU A 12 8.36 -15.40 -16.08
N GLU A 13 7.55 -15.50 -15.03
CA GLU A 13 6.73 -14.42 -14.47
C GLU A 13 7.55 -13.40 -13.66
N GLY A 14 8.86 -13.63 -13.50
CA GLY A 14 9.77 -12.74 -12.79
C GLY A 14 9.82 -12.96 -11.27
N GLU A 15 9.21 -14.01 -10.75
CA GLU A 15 9.24 -14.31 -9.31
C GLU A 15 10.58 -14.91 -8.88
N ARG A 16 11.16 -14.38 -7.80
CA ARG A 16 12.41 -14.88 -7.25
C ARG A 16 12.17 -16.11 -6.38
N VAL A 17 12.59 -17.27 -6.85
CA VAL A 17 12.37 -18.56 -6.20
C VAL A 17 13.66 -19.27 -5.81
N ARG A 18 13.57 -20.12 -4.79
CA ARG A 18 14.64 -21.03 -4.37
C ARG A 18 14.51 -22.34 -5.13
N VAL A 19 15.56 -22.76 -5.82
CA VAL A 19 15.55 -24.00 -6.62
C VAL A 19 16.59 -24.98 -6.08
N CYS A 20 16.15 -26.22 -5.88
CA CYS A 20 17.02 -27.34 -5.53
C CYS A 20 17.96 -27.66 -6.70
N LEU A 21 19.27 -27.62 -6.50
CA LEU A 21 20.24 -27.87 -7.58
C LEU A 21 20.19 -29.31 -8.11
N ARG A 22 19.85 -30.28 -7.25
CA ARG A 22 19.82 -31.71 -7.62
C ARG A 22 18.60 -32.10 -8.45
N SER A 23 17.42 -31.57 -8.12
CA SER A 23 16.15 -32.00 -8.73
C SER A 23 15.45 -30.92 -9.55
N GLY A 24 15.99 -29.70 -9.58
CA GLY A 24 15.35 -28.55 -10.26
C GLY A 24 14.02 -28.10 -9.64
N ARG A 25 13.61 -28.67 -8.51
CA ARG A 25 12.32 -28.37 -7.87
C ARG A 25 12.38 -27.02 -7.16
N ILE A 26 11.31 -26.25 -7.29
CA ILE A 26 11.11 -25.01 -6.52
C ILE A 26 10.78 -25.37 -5.07
N LEU A 27 11.44 -24.67 -4.14
CA LEU A 27 11.23 -24.77 -2.70
C LEU A 27 10.38 -23.58 -2.25
N PRO A 28 9.08 -23.77 -1.98
CA PRO A 28 8.19 -22.67 -1.59
C PRO A 28 8.67 -22.03 -0.29
N LEU A 29 8.32 -20.77 -0.09
CA LEU A 29 8.54 -20.11 1.20
C LEU A 29 7.55 -20.71 2.22
N PRO A 30 8.00 -21.10 3.42
CA PRO A 30 7.07 -21.59 4.43
C PRO A 30 6.13 -20.47 4.88
N PRO A 31 4.88 -20.78 5.26
CA PRO A 31 4.00 -19.80 5.87
C PRO A 31 4.63 -19.32 7.18
N LEU A 32 4.78 -18.01 7.33
CA LEU A 32 5.26 -17.37 8.54
C LEU A 32 4.16 -16.47 9.06
N GLN A 33 3.84 -16.58 10.35
CA GLN A 33 2.94 -15.61 10.98
C GLN A 33 3.58 -14.22 10.98
N ARG A 34 2.75 -13.21 10.76
CA ARG A 34 3.18 -11.81 10.79
C ARG A 34 3.62 -11.44 12.21
N ARG A 35 4.55 -10.48 12.31
CA ARG A 35 5.09 -10.03 13.61
C ARG A 35 4.08 -9.26 14.46
N ASP A 36 3.09 -8.65 13.82
CA ASP A 36 1.98 -7.95 14.48
C ASP A 36 0.97 -8.92 15.12
N GLY A 37 1.09 -10.23 14.86
CA GLY A 37 0.17 -11.25 15.38
C GLY A 37 -1.21 -11.24 14.73
N VAL A 38 -1.43 -10.40 13.72
CA VAL A 38 -2.72 -10.30 13.03
C VAL A 38 -2.80 -11.40 11.97
N VAL A 39 -3.90 -12.16 12.00
CA VAL A 39 -4.27 -13.14 10.96
C VAL A 39 -5.40 -12.52 10.14
N PRO A 40 -5.12 -12.00 8.93
CA PRO A 40 -6.12 -11.27 8.14
C PRO A 40 -7.41 -12.06 7.88
N GLU A 41 -7.30 -13.38 7.71
CA GLU A 41 -8.45 -14.27 7.46
C GLU A 41 -9.39 -14.37 8.67
N GLN A 42 -8.94 -13.97 9.86
CA GLN A 42 -9.71 -13.94 11.10
C GLN A 42 -10.03 -12.51 11.55
N TRP A 43 -9.72 -11.51 10.73
CA TRP A 43 -9.97 -10.11 11.06
C TRP A 43 -11.47 -9.84 11.07
N ILE A 44 -11.92 -9.11 12.10
CA ILE A 44 -13.29 -8.63 12.23
C ILE A 44 -13.19 -7.14 12.48
N ASP A 45 -13.80 -6.34 11.61
CA ASP A 45 -13.76 -4.89 11.69
C ASP A 45 -14.37 -4.40 13.01
N GLY A 46 -13.60 -3.57 13.71
CA GLY A 46 -14.03 -2.87 14.90
C GLY A 46 -14.86 -1.62 14.57
N PRO A 47 -15.44 -0.96 15.59
CA PRO A 47 -16.30 0.21 15.39
C PRO A 47 -15.60 1.45 14.83
N LYS A 48 -14.27 1.42 14.72
CA LYS A 48 -13.44 2.52 14.18
C LYS A 48 -12.66 2.12 12.93
N ASP A 49 -12.85 0.89 12.46
CA ASP A 49 -12.21 0.41 11.25
C ASP A 49 -13.07 0.79 10.04
N THR A 50 -12.42 1.25 8.97
CA THR A 50 -13.09 1.60 7.72
C THR A 50 -13.34 0.34 6.91
N SER A 51 -14.52 0.22 6.30
CA SER A 51 -14.84 -0.91 5.44
C SER A 51 -13.92 -0.96 4.21
N VAL A 52 -13.74 -2.15 3.64
CA VAL A 52 -12.95 -2.33 2.41
C VAL A 52 -13.54 -1.56 1.24
N GLU A 53 -14.88 -1.49 1.15
CA GLU A 53 -15.59 -0.79 0.08
C GLU A 53 -15.33 0.72 0.14
N ASP A 54 -15.48 1.33 1.32
CA ASP A 54 -15.25 2.78 1.51
C ASP A 54 -13.77 3.15 1.32
N ALA A 55 -12.85 2.30 1.76
CA ALA A 55 -11.42 2.54 1.65
C ALA A 55 -10.88 2.43 0.21
N LEU A 56 -11.52 1.61 -0.63
CA LEU A 56 -11.13 1.43 -2.04
C LEU A 56 -11.90 2.33 -3.00
N ASP A 57 -12.88 3.09 -2.51
CA ASP A 57 -13.66 3.99 -3.34
C ASP A 57 -12.78 5.08 -3.98
N LYS A 58 -12.99 5.33 -5.27
CA LYS A 58 -12.19 6.26 -6.07
C LYS A 58 -12.88 7.61 -6.14
N THR A 59 -12.72 8.38 -5.08
CA THR A 59 -13.38 9.70 -4.93
C THR A 59 -12.53 10.87 -5.42
N TYR A 60 -11.22 10.66 -5.64
CA TYR A 60 -10.32 11.71 -6.10
C TYR A 60 -10.60 12.11 -7.56
N SER A 61 -10.89 13.39 -7.78
CA SER A 61 -11.00 13.99 -9.11
C SER A 61 -9.79 14.90 -9.36
N PRO A 62 -8.93 14.59 -10.35
CA PRO A 62 -7.79 15.45 -10.67
C PRO A 62 -8.23 16.87 -11.04
N SER A 63 -7.57 17.87 -10.48
CA SER A 63 -7.84 19.29 -10.76
C SER A 63 -6.54 20.10 -10.79
N LEU A 64 -6.65 21.38 -11.17
CA LEU A 64 -5.56 22.36 -11.11
C LEU A 64 -5.63 23.26 -9.86
N LYS A 65 -6.51 22.93 -8.90
CA LYS A 65 -6.65 23.64 -7.64
C LYS A 65 -5.78 22.98 -6.57
N THR A 66 -5.39 23.73 -5.54
CA THR A 66 -4.82 23.11 -4.34
C THR A 66 -5.94 22.52 -3.47
N PHE A 67 -5.55 21.63 -2.56
CA PHE A 67 -6.48 21.08 -1.56
C PHE A 67 -7.19 22.19 -0.77
N GLU A 68 -6.45 23.20 -0.33
CA GLU A 68 -7.00 24.32 0.45
C GLU A 68 -8.05 25.10 -0.34
N GLU A 69 -7.80 25.34 -1.64
CA GLU A 69 -8.74 26.05 -2.52
C GLU A 69 -10.04 25.26 -2.71
N GLU A 70 -9.95 23.94 -2.92
CA GLU A 70 -11.13 23.07 -3.08
C GLU A 70 -11.96 23.00 -1.79
N ILE A 71 -11.31 22.90 -0.64
CA ILE A 71 -11.99 22.88 0.66
C ILE A 71 -12.65 24.22 0.96
N MET A 72 -11.99 25.34 0.65
CA MET A 72 -12.60 26.66 0.79
C MET A 72 -13.88 26.77 -0.02
N GLU A 73 -13.86 26.33 -1.28
CA GLU A 73 -15.05 26.32 -2.14
C GLU A 73 -16.14 25.38 -1.63
N ALA A 74 -15.79 24.14 -1.25
CA ALA A 74 -16.73 23.15 -0.74
C ALA A 74 -17.40 23.58 0.57
N MET A 75 -16.68 24.31 1.43
CA MET A 75 -17.20 24.86 2.68
C MET A 75 -17.86 26.24 2.53
N GLY A 76 -17.87 26.82 1.33
CA GLY A 76 -18.42 28.15 1.07
C GLY A 76 -17.64 29.30 1.74
N ILE A 77 -16.35 29.09 2.00
CA ILE A 77 -15.46 30.07 2.63
C ILE A 77 -14.96 31.05 1.56
N VAL A 78 -15.18 32.35 1.78
CA VAL A 78 -14.75 33.41 0.86
C VAL A 78 -13.72 34.31 1.55
N GLU A 79 -12.51 34.37 1.01
CA GLU A 79 -11.45 35.29 1.46
C GLU A 79 -11.32 36.46 0.49
N THR A 80 -11.62 37.67 0.97
CA THR A 80 -11.58 38.89 0.14
C THR A 80 -10.22 39.60 0.21
N ARG A 81 -9.36 39.25 1.18
CA ARG A 81 -8.03 39.85 1.35
C ARG A 81 -7.02 39.20 0.40
N ARG A 82 -6.01 39.96 -0.03
CA ARG A 82 -4.88 39.43 -0.82
C ARG A 82 -3.62 39.37 0.03
N ALA A 83 -2.86 38.27 -0.10
CA ALA A 83 -1.57 38.12 0.55
C ALA A 83 -0.63 39.25 0.11
N LYS A 84 -0.01 39.92 1.08
CA LYS A 84 1.00 40.94 0.82
C LYS A 84 2.34 40.28 0.53
N LYS A 85 3.18 40.95 -0.26
CA LYS A 85 4.52 40.47 -0.59
C LYS A 85 5.37 40.31 0.68
N SER A 86 6.04 39.18 0.82
CA SER A 86 7.05 38.91 1.85
C SER A 86 8.42 38.64 1.20
N TYR A 87 9.48 38.80 1.99
CA TYR A 87 10.84 38.45 1.60
C TYR A 87 11.23 37.14 2.28
N TRP A 88 11.99 36.31 1.55
CA TRP A 88 12.55 35.05 2.04
C TRP A 88 14.07 35.14 1.87
N TYR A 89 14.83 34.89 2.92
CA TYR A 89 16.30 35.01 2.97
C TYR A 89 16.91 33.78 3.64
#